data_AF-A0A5N9GUW0-F1
#
_entry.id   AF-A0A5N9GUW0-F1
#
_cell.length_a   1.000
_cell.length_b   1.000
_cell.length_c   1.000
_cell.angle_alpha   90.00
_cell.angle_beta   90.00
_cell.angle_gamma   90.00
#
_symmetry.space_group_name_H-M   'P 1'
#
loop_
_entity.id
_entity.type
_entity.pdbx_description
1 polymer ?
#
loop_
_entity_poly.entity_id
_entity_poly.type
_entity_poly.pdbx_seq_one_letter_code
_entity_poly.pdbx_strand_id
1 'polypeptide(L)'
;MTGIWPGDTRCGVLLGFDLDGVTGLLNRDPGAVDRPTAMSRGEFGPNVGVFRILDLLETYGVPATFFIPGFIAETNEETVVEILRRGHEIGHHGYMHEPPSHLGTSEGSRSPRQGSSDPGSDHRTTAPGAPCRRGNSARTAWTCWRSVASCMTRV
;
A
#
# COMPACT_ATOMS: atom_id res chain seq x y z
N MET A 1 -26.19 -29.14 -12.08
CA MET A 1 -25.04 -29.04 -11.16
C MET A 1 -24.98 -27.60 -10.68
N THR A 2 -25.33 -27.33 -9.44
CA THR A 2 -25.16 -26.01 -8.82
C THR A 2 -23.74 -25.96 -8.27
N GLY A 3 -22.81 -25.39 -9.05
CA GLY A 3 -21.47 -25.11 -8.57
C GLY A 3 -21.49 -24.01 -7.51
N ILE A 4 -20.37 -23.80 -6.82
CA ILE A 4 -20.16 -22.66 -5.90
C ILE A 4 -20.22 -21.30 -6.60
N TRP A 5 -20.20 -21.29 -7.94
CA TRP A 5 -20.25 -20.11 -8.78
C TRP A 5 -21.63 -19.95 -9.43
N PRO A 6 -22.10 -18.70 -9.64
CA PRO A 6 -23.40 -18.45 -10.25
C PRO A 6 -23.53 -19.03 -11.66
N GLY A 7 -24.73 -19.50 -12.00
CA GLY A 7 -25.10 -19.87 -13.37
C GLY A 7 -24.28 -21.03 -13.93
N ASP A 8 -23.79 -20.85 -15.16
CA ASP A 8 -22.98 -21.81 -15.93
C ASP A 8 -21.47 -21.49 -15.88
N THR A 9 -21.05 -20.63 -14.94
CA THR A 9 -19.66 -20.20 -14.77
C THR A 9 -18.71 -21.40 -14.64
N ARG A 10 -17.72 -21.45 -15.54
CA ARG A 10 -16.70 -22.53 -15.57
C ARG A 10 -15.36 -22.11 -14.98
N CYS A 11 -15.09 -20.81 -14.95
CA CYS A 11 -13.82 -20.24 -14.48
C CYS A 11 -14.09 -18.84 -13.91
N GLY A 12 -13.58 -18.58 -12.71
CA GLY A 12 -13.49 -17.25 -12.14
C GLY A 12 -12.10 -16.67 -12.39
N VAL A 13 -12.03 -15.44 -12.89
CA VAL A 13 -10.78 -14.70 -13.08
C VAL A 13 -10.81 -13.49 -12.16
N LEU A 14 -9.74 -13.30 -11.40
CA LEU A 14 -9.57 -12.14 -10.52
C LEU A 14 -8.33 -11.36 -10.97
N LEU A 15 -8.50 -10.07 -11.20
CA LEU A 15 -7.40 -9.16 -11.49
C LEU A 15 -7.01 -8.43 -10.21
N GLY A 16 -5.80 -8.71 -9.75
CA GLY A 16 -5.17 -8.05 -8.60
C GLY A 16 -4.01 -7.18 -9.05
N PHE A 17 -3.93 -5.96 -8.53
CA PHE A 17 -2.84 -5.03 -8.79
C PHE A 17 -2.20 -4.55 -7.48
N ASP A 18 -0.90 -4.76 -7.34
CA ASP A 18 -0.14 -4.29 -6.18
C ASP A 18 0.39 -2.87 -6.47
N LEU A 19 -0.09 -1.89 -5.72
CA LEU A 19 0.29 -0.47 -5.89
C LEU A 19 1.41 -0.09 -4.92
N ASP A 20 2.58 -0.69 -5.09
CA ASP A 20 3.67 -0.63 -4.09
C ASP A 20 4.36 0.73 -3.99
N GLY A 21 4.33 1.50 -5.08
CA GLY A 21 5.10 2.72 -5.23
C GLY A 21 6.58 2.54 -4.85
N VAL A 22 7.06 3.36 -3.92
CA VAL A 22 8.44 3.31 -3.41
C VAL A 22 8.64 2.31 -2.26
N THR A 23 7.56 1.80 -1.65
CA THR A 23 7.65 1.07 -0.37
C THR A 23 8.39 -0.25 -0.51
N GLY A 24 8.08 -1.05 -1.54
CA GLY A 24 8.76 -2.32 -1.80
C GLY A 24 10.26 -2.14 -2.06
N LEU A 25 10.66 -1.04 -2.70
CA LEU A 25 12.07 -0.68 -2.91
C LEU A 25 12.74 -0.29 -1.59
N LEU A 26 12.17 0.68 -0.87
CA LEU A 26 12.76 1.23 0.35
C LEU A 26 12.83 0.20 1.49
N ASN A 27 11.88 -0.72 1.55
CA ASN A 27 11.92 -1.78 2.54
C ASN A 27 13.02 -2.82 2.25
N ARG A 28 13.30 -3.11 0.98
CA ARG A 28 14.41 -4.01 0.59
C ARG A 28 15.77 -3.33 0.72
N ASP A 29 15.84 -2.04 0.42
CA ASP A 29 17.07 -1.25 0.47
C ASP A 29 16.76 0.19 0.91
N PRO A 30 16.91 0.50 2.21
CA PRO A 30 16.71 1.85 2.72
C PRO A 30 17.62 2.90 2.07
N GLY A 31 18.80 2.51 1.58
CA GLY A 31 19.73 3.40 0.87
C GLY A 31 19.28 3.75 -0.55
N ALA A 32 18.19 3.16 -1.05
CA ALA A 32 17.61 3.52 -2.34
C ALA A 32 17.02 4.93 -2.36
N VAL A 33 16.78 5.55 -1.20
CA VAL A 33 16.34 6.95 -1.09
C VAL A 33 17.28 7.92 -1.81
N ASP A 34 18.59 7.62 -1.82
CA ASP A 34 19.62 8.44 -2.47
C ASP A 34 19.79 8.12 -3.96
N ARG A 35 18.85 7.36 -4.55
CA ARG A 35 18.88 6.94 -5.97
C ARG A 35 17.68 7.51 -6.72
N PRO A 36 17.77 8.75 -7.25
CA PRO A 36 16.64 9.45 -7.85
C PRO A 36 15.91 8.66 -8.95
N THR A 37 16.63 7.94 -9.80
CA THR A 37 16.03 7.10 -10.85
C THR A 37 15.20 5.95 -10.29
N ALA A 38 15.63 5.37 -9.17
CA ALA A 38 14.89 4.28 -8.54
C ALA A 38 13.63 4.80 -7.85
N MET A 39 13.73 5.97 -7.20
CA MET A 39 12.62 6.66 -6.56
C MET A 39 11.57 7.11 -7.58
N SER A 40 11.98 7.74 -8.69
CA SER A 40 11.03 8.21 -9.72
C SER A 40 10.27 7.06 -10.36
N ARG A 41 10.91 5.89 -10.53
CA ARG A 41 10.23 4.69 -11.01
C ARG A 41 9.17 4.20 -10.03
N GLY A 42 9.44 4.25 -8.73
CA GLY A 42 8.46 3.91 -7.69
C GLY A 42 7.30 4.90 -7.68
N GLU A 43 7.57 6.19 -7.77
CA GLU A 43 6.53 7.24 -7.80
C GLU A 43 5.62 7.16 -9.03
N PHE A 44 6.11 6.65 -10.16
CA PHE A 44 5.33 6.54 -11.39
C PHE A 44 4.07 5.68 -11.22
N GLY A 45 4.12 4.60 -10.44
CA GLY A 45 2.99 3.69 -10.28
C GLY A 45 1.73 4.38 -9.72
N PRO A 46 1.79 4.93 -8.49
CA PRO A 46 0.68 5.66 -7.88
C PRO A 46 0.27 6.93 -8.61
N ASN A 47 1.21 7.66 -9.22
CA ASN A 47 0.92 8.98 -9.80
C ASN A 47 0.49 8.95 -11.27
N VAL A 48 0.84 7.90 -12.03
CA VAL A 48 0.61 7.86 -13.48
C VAL A 48 0.16 6.48 -13.96
N GLY A 49 0.86 5.43 -13.54
CA GLY A 49 0.63 4.06 -14.03
C GLY A 49 -0.78 3.56 -13.70
N VAL A 50 -1.24 3.79 -12.48
CA VAL A 50 -2.55 3.33 -12.01
C VAL A 50 -3.70 3.93 -12.80
N PHE A 51 -3.66 5.22 -13.15
CA PHE A 51 -4.74 5.85 -13.93
C PHE A 51 -4.88 5.24 -15.32
N ARG A 52 -3.77 4.84 -15.95
CA ARG A 52 -3.81 4.13 -17.24
C ARG A 52 -4.42 2.73 -17.12
N ILE A 53 -4.19 2.05 -15.99
CA ILE A 53 -4.80 0.75 -15.70
C ILE A 53 -6.31 0.95 -15.46
N LEU A 54 -6.69 1.96 -14.68
CA LEU A 54 -8.08 2.30 -14.43
C LEU A 54 -8.84 2.61 -15.74
N ASP A 55 -8.25 3.42 -16.63
CA ASP A 55 -8.85 3.73 -17.93
C ASP A 55 -9.03 2.46 -18.80
N LEU A 56 -8.08 1.52 -18.73
CA LEU A 56 -8.17 0.25 -19.43
C LEU A 56 -9.29 -0.63 -18.85
N LEU A 57 -9.35 -0.77 -17.53
CA LEU A 57 -10.38 -1.55 -16.85
C LEU A 57 -11.78 -0.99 -17.12
N GLU A 58 -11.93 0.34 -17.13
CA GLU A 58 -13.16 1.03 -17.50
C GLU A 58 -13.56 0.75 -18.95
N THR A 59 -12.60 0.81 -19.89
CA THR A 59 -12.83 0.48 -21.31
C THR A 59 -13.43 -0.91 -21.51
N TYR A 60 -13.01 -1.88 -20.71
CA TYR A 60 -13.51 -3.26 -20.79
C TYR A 60 -14.62 -3.58 -19.78
N GLY A 61 -15.00 -2.64 -18.91
CA GLY A 61 -15.99 -2.86 -17.85
C GLY A 61 -15.59 -3.97 -16.87
N VAL A 62 -14.30 -4.13 -16.60
CA VAL A 62 -13.77 -5.24 -15.76
C VAL A 62 -13.49 -4.75 -14.34
N PRO A 63 -14.11 -5.35 -13.31
CA PRO A 63 -13.77 -5.05 -11.92
C PRO A 63 -12.40 -5.64 -11.54
N ALA A 64 -11.76 -5.05 -10.55
CA ALA A 64 -10.43 -5.43 -10.08
C ALA A 64 -10.24 -5.06 -8.61
N THR A 65 -9.22 -5.64 -7.99
CA THR A 65 -8.81 -5.37 -6.61
C THR A 65 -7.42 -4.76 -6.61
N PHE A 66 -7.23 -3.65 -5.88
CA PHE A 66 -5.96 -2.96 -5.72
C PHE A 66 -5.42 -3.17 -4.30
N PHE A 67 -4.24 -3.76 -4.19
CA PHE A 67 -3.56 -3.96 -2.91
C PHE A 67 -2.60 -2.81 -2.67
N ILE A 68 -2.88 -1.99 -1.65
CA ILE A 68 -2.16 -0.73 -1.42
C ILE A 68 -1.45 -0.78 -0.06
N PRO A 69 -0.13 -0.54 -0.01
CA PRO A 69 0.57 -0.34 1.25
C PRO A 69 0.09 0.93 1.96
N GLY A 70 -0.01 0.90 3.29
CA GLY A 70 -0.53 2.04 4.06
C GLY A 70 0.22 3.34 3.84
N PHE A 71 1.55 3.30 3.67
CA PHE A 71 2.32 4.50 3.33
C PHE A 71 1.95 5.08 1.97
N ILE A 72 1.68 4.23 0.97
CA ILE A 72 1.23 4.69 -0.36
C ILE A 72 -0.18 5.27 -0.27
N ALA A 73 -1.07 4.63 0.50
CA ALA A 73 -2.43 5.14 0.71
C ALA A 73 -2.45 6.52 1.37
N GLU A 74 -1.59 6.75 2.37
CA GLU A 74 -1.44 8.04 3.06
C GLU A 74 -0.79 9.12 2.18
N THR A 75 0.15 8.76 1.31
CA THR A 75 0.87 9.72 0.46
C THR A 75 0.18 9.99 -0.87
N ASN A 76 -0.80 9.18 -1.27
CA ASN A 76 -1.53 9.28 -2.54
C ASN A 76 -3.05 9.16 -2.32
N GLU A 77 -3.60 9.89 -1.34
CA GLU A 77 -5.02 9.82 -0.94
C GLU A 77 -5.97 10.00 -2.13
N GLU A 78 -5.71 10.96 -3.02
CA GLU A 78 -6.53 11.22 -4.21
C GLU A 78 -6.59 10.01 -5.17
N THR A 79 -5.48 9.28 -5.29
CA THR A 79 -5.43 8.06 -6.10
C THR A 79 -6.29 6.96 -5.50
N VAL A 80 -6.24 6.78 -4.18
CA VAL A 80 -7.07 5.81 -3.45
C VAL A 80 -8.56 6.14 -3.61
N VAL A 81 -8.91 7.42 -3.47
CA VAL A 81 -10.27 7.91 -3.70
C VAL A 81 -10.74 7.61 -5.11
N GLU A 82 -9.90 7.85 -6.12
CA GLU A 82 -10.25 7.59 -7.52
C GLU A 82 -10.48 6.10 -7.80
N ILE A 83 -9.65 5.21 -7.25
CA ILE A 83 -9.83 3.75 -7.36
C ILE A 83 -11.19 3.33 -6.81
N LEU A 84 -11.57 3.82 -5.62
CA LEU A 84 -12.87 3.55 -5.01
C LEU A 84 -14.02 4.14 -5.84
N ARG A 85 -13.87 5.38 -6.30
CA ARG A 85 -14.88 6.09 -7.11
C ARG A 85 -15.19 5.35 -8.40
N ARG A 86 -14.21 4.68 -9.00
CA ARG A 86 -14.38 3.83 -10.19
C ARG A 86 -14.91 2.42 -9.89
N GLY A 87 -15.22 2.11 -8.63
CA GLY A 87 -15.89 0.88 -8.22
C GLY A 87 -14.97 -0.32 -8.04
N HIS A 88 -13.65 -0.10 -7.90
CA HIS A 88 -12.69 -1.18 -7.63
C HIS A 88 -12.55 -1.45 -6.13
N GLU A 89 -12.20 -2.69 -5.78
CA GLU A 89 -11.94 -3.09 -4.40
C GLU A 89 -10.55 -2.62 -3.96
N ILE A 90 -10.38 -2.30 -2.68
CA ILE A 90 -9.07 -2.02 -2.07
C ILE A 90 -8.75 -3.04 -1.00
N GLY A 91 -7.62 -3.72 -1.18
CA GLY A 91 -7.02 -4.64 -0.23
C GLY A 91 -5.82 -4.03 0.50
N HIS A 92 -5.55 -4.50 1.71
CA HIS A 92 -4.39 -4.10 2.49
C HIS A 92 -3.12 -4.83 2.03
N HIS A 93 -2.00 -4.10 1.87
CA HIS A 93 -0.73 -4.64 1.40
C HIS A 93 0.47 -4.32 2.32
N GLY A 94 0.26 -4.40 3.63
CA GLY A 94 1.27 -3.98 4.62
C GLY A 94 1.35 -2.46 4.76
N TYR A 95 2.31 -1.95 5.52
CA TYR A 95 2.50 -0.49 5.65
C TYR A 95 3.64 -0.02 4.75
N MET A 96 4.80 -0.66 4.84
CA MET A 96 5.98 -0.40 4.01
C MET A 96 6.33 -1.60 3.12
N HIS A 97 5.35 -2.46 2.78
CA HIS A 97 5.58 -3.67 1.98
C HIS A 97 6.58 -4.64 2.67
N GLU A 98 6.38 -4.88 3.96
CA GLU A 98 7.19 -5.79 4.77
C GLU A 98 6.86 -7.26 4.46
N PRO A 99 7.86 -8.17 4.38
CA PRO A 99 7.59 -9.60 4.22
C PRO A 99 6.83 -10.14 5.43
N PRO A 100 5.67 -10.80 5.24
CA PRO A 100 4.90 -11.35 6.36
C PRO A 100 5.68 -12.37 7.19
N SER A 101 6.63 -13.10 6.59
CA SER A 101 7.51 -14.04 7.28
C SER A 101 8.47 -13.41 8.30
N HIS A 102 8.69 -12.09 8.20
CA HIS A 102 9.55 -11.34 9.12
C HIS A 102 8.75 -10.68 10.25
N LEU A 103 7.42 -10.82 10.24
CA LEU A 103 6.56 -10.44 11.34
C LEU A 103 6.47 -11.65 12.27
N GLY A 104 7.06 -11.57 13.46
CA GLY A 104 7.01 -12.65 14.46
C GLY A 104 5.58 -13.08 14.83
N THR A 105 5.42 -14.27 15.41
CA THR A 105 4.10 -14.82 15.76
C THR A 105 3.44 -14.16 16.98
N SER A 106 4.21 -13.44 17.81
CA SER A 106 3.72 -12.47 18.79
C SER A 106 3.40 -11.10 18.18
N GLU A 107 3.67 -10.94 16.90
CA GLU A 107 4.14 -9.68 16.34
C GLU A 107 3.16 -9.06 15.34
N GLY A 108 1.87 -9.15 15.68
CA GLY A 108 0.99 -7.99 15.52
C GLY A 108 1.33 -6.85 16.52
N SER A 109 2.36 -7.02 17.37
CA SER A 109 2.61 -6.16 18.54
C SER A 109 4.07 -5.77 18.89
N ARG A 110 5.10 -6.08 18.12
CA ARG A 110 6.46 -5.50 18.30
C ARG A 110 7.27 -5.65 17.01
N SER A 111 8.55 -5.30 16.97
CA SER A 111 9.44 -5.69 15.88
C SER A 111 10.81 -5.92 16.52
N PRO A 112 11.62 -6.90 16.07
CA PRO A 112 12.86 -7.24 16.72
C PRO A 112 13.85 -6.07 16.64
N ARG A 113 14.29 -5.62 17.82
CA ARG A 113 15.43 -4.71 17.96
C ARG A 113 16.65 -5.34 17.27
N GLN A 114 17.11 -4.77 16.16
CA GLN A 114 18.53 -4.81 15.82
C GLN A 114 19.17 -3.52 16.32
N GLY A 115 20.19 -3.72 17.14
CA GLY A 115 20.75 -2.71 18.02
C GLY A 115 21.52 -1.60 17.33
N SER A 116 21.22 -0.38 17.76
CA SER A 116 22.22 0.63 18.08
C SER A 116 21.59 1.54 19.13
N SER A 117 22.31 1.74 20.23
CA SER A 117 22.02 2.65 21.34
C SER A 117 21.24 3.90 20.94
N ASP A 118 20.11 4.11 21.60
CA ASP A 118 19.10 5.13 21.33
C ASP A 118 19.20 6.25 22.39
N PRO A 119 19.62 7.49 22.05
CA PRO A 119 19.43 8.63 22.92
C PRO A 119 18.26 9.48 22.41
N GLY A 120 17.21 9.58 23.23
CA GLY A 120 16.34 10.75 23.28
C GLY A 120 15.27 10.85 22.19
N SER A 121 14.03 10.65 22.60
CA SER A 121 12.85 11.14 21.92
C SER A 121 12.86 12.68 21.87
N ASP A 122 13.14 13.28 20.71
CA ASP A 122 12.79 14.68 20.45
C ASP A 122 11.90 14.78 19.20
N HIS A 123 10.74 15.39 19.41
CA HIS A 123 9.72 15.68 18.43
C HIS A 123 10.07 16.96 17.67
N ARG A 124 11.14 16.94 16.85
CA ARG A 124 11.41 18.08 15.97
C ARG A 124 12.39 17.79 14.83
N THR A 125 11.92 17.15 13.76
CA THR A 125 12.48 17.37 12.41
C THR A 125 11.57 16.79 11.34
N THR A 126 10.78 17.64 10.69
CA THR A 126 10.27 17.42 9.34
C THR A 126 11.33 17.95 8.37
N ALA A 127 12.23 17.09 7.91
CA ALA A 127 13.11 17.38 6.79
C ALA A 127 12.74 16.45 5.63
N PRO A 128 12.63 16.96 4.38
CA PRO A 128 12.39 16.11 3.22
C PRO A 128 13.63 15.21 3.02
N GLY A 129 13.43 13.89 3.06
CA GLY A 129 14.51 12.90 2.85
C GLY A 129 14.87 12.04 4.06
N ALA A 130 14.23 12.19 5.23
CA ALA A 130 14.42 11.22 6.32
C ALA A 130 13.56 9.96 6.07
N PRO A 131 14.12 8.73 6.11
CA PRO A 131 13.31 7.52 6.06
C PRO A 131 12.35 7.54 7.26
N CYS A 132 11.05 7.56 6.97
CA CYS A 132 9.98 7.55 7.97
C CYS A 132 10.09 6.29 8.83
N ARG A 133 10.70 6.42 10.01
CA ARG A 133 10.69 5.40 11.07
C ARG A 133 9.33 5.38 11.77
N ARG A 134 8.23 5.18 11.05
CA ARG A 134 6.93 4.84 11.65
C ARG A 134 6.78 3.32 11.63
N GLY A 135 6.97 2.72 12.79
CA GLY A 135 6.91 1.28 12.98
C GLY A 135 5.53 0.69 12.72
N ASN A 136 5.53 -0.59 12.34
CA ASN A 136 4.36 -1.37 12.03
C ASN A 136 3.70 -1.86 13.34
N SER A 137 2.47 -1.44 13.58
CA SER A 137 1.66 -1.80 14.74
C SER A 137 0.22 -2.04 14.26
N ALA A 138 -0.62 -2.70 15.06
CA ALA A 138 -2.06 -2.72 14.83
C ALA A 138 -2.65 -1.30 14.64
N ARG A 139 -1.97 -0.28 15.15
CA ARG A 139 -2.24 1.13 14.91
C ARG A 139 -2.01 1.55 13.46
N THR A 140 -1.00 1.05 12.75
CA THR A 140 -0.68 1.39 11.35
C THR A 140 -1.61 0.70 10.36
N ALA A 141 -2.04 -0.55 10.62
CA ALA A 141 -3.17 -1.15 9.91
C ALA A 141 -4.47 -0.38 10.17
N TRP A 142 -4.72 0.05 11.42
CA TRP A 142 -5.82 0.96 11.75
C TRP A 142 -5.66 2.37 11.15
N THR A 143 -4.45 2.85 10.90
CA THR A 143 -4.19 4.18 10.32
C THR A 143 -4.40 4.10 8.81
N CYS A 144 -3.92 3.04 8.15
CA CYS A 144 -4.28 2.70 6.79
C CYS A 144 -5.80 2.57 6.64
N TRP A 145 -6.48 1.82 7.51
CA TRP A 145 -7.95 1.73 7.50
C TRP A 145 -8.64 3.03 7.89
N ARG A 146 -8.05 3.90 8.73
CA ARG A 146 -8.58 5.25 9.00
C ARG A 146 -8.38 6.19 7.82
N SER A 147 -7.28 6.09 7.09
CA SER A 147 -7.02 6.90 5.90
C SER A 147 -7.88 6.43 4.74
N VAL A 148 -8.01 5.11 4.54
CA VAL A 148 -8.96 4.51 3.60
C VAL A 148 -10.41 4.84 4.01
N ALA A 149 -10.78 4.71 5.28
CA ALA A 149 -12.12 5.07 5.77
C ALA A 149 -12.37 6.60 5.69
N SER A 150 -11.36 7.43 5.96
CA SER A 150 -11.44 8.88 5.79
C SER A 150 -11.62 9.25 4.31
N CYS A 151 -10.95 8.53 3.40
CA CYS A 151 -11.20 8.64 1.97
C CYS A 151 -12.62 8.19 1.60
N MET A 152 -13.10 7.07 2.16
CA MET A 152 -14.47 6.58 1.94
C MET A 152 -15.54 7.56 2.43
N THR A 153 -15.28 8.37 3.47
CA THR A 153 -16.23 9.41 3.90
C THR A 153 -16.28 10.64 2.99
N ARG A 154 -15.39 10.73 1.99
CA ARG A 154 -15.32 11.85 1.02
C ARG A 154 -15.84 11.48 -0.37
N VAL A 155 -16.28 10.23 -0.59
CA VAL A 155 -16.84 9.71 -1.85
C VAL A 155 -18.36 9.63 -1.76
#